data_AF-A0A5S4U3I7-F1
#
_entry.id   AF-A0A5S4U3I7-F1
#
_cell.length_a   1.000
_cell.length_b   1.000
_cell.length_c   1.000
_cell.angle_alpha   90.00
_cell.angle_beta   90.00
_cell.angle_gamma   90.00
#
_symmetry.space_group_name_H-M   'P 1'
#
loop_
_entity.id
_entity.type
_entity.pdbx_description
1 polymer ?
#
loop_
_entity_poly.entity_id
_entity_poly.type
_entity_poly.pdbx_seq_one_letter_code
_entity_poly.pdbx_strand_id
1 'polypeptide(L)'
;MKSMVLPAMKMNVTNDSTRYFILKSCEGYDKYLRRMRECMEERFYCILEDDEYMEDILKAVIGNSQKGFNKFLKRHKYKGSLNDVHFDEVLVNLREIHNAVSFCILNDHQ
;
A
#
# COMPACT_ATOMS: atom_id res chain seq x y z
N MET A 1 -11.79 15.16 -21.83
CA MET A 1 -11.07 14.26 -20.91
C MET A 1 -10.34 13.22 -21.75
N LYS A 2 -9.01 13.15 -21.68
CA LYS A 2 -8.26 12.06 -22.34
C LYS A 2 -8.69 10.74 -21.68
N SER A 3 -9.04 9.75 -22.48
CA SER A 3 -9.22 8.37 -22.00
C SER A 3 -7.86 7.93 -21.45
N MET A 4 -7.80 7.72 -20.13
CA MET A 4 -6.58 7.34 -19.44
C MET A 4 -6.63 5.84 -19.20
N VAL A 5 -5.65 5.10 -19.73
CA VAL A 5 -5.48 3.69 -19.43
C VAL A 5 -4.67 3.61 -18.15
N LEU A 6 -5.33 3.26 -17.05
CA LEU A 6 -4.64 2.99 -15.79
C LEU A 6 -3.67 1.82 -15.99
N PRO A 7 -2.49 1.84 -15.34
CA PRO A 7 -1.62 0.67 -15.29
C PRO A 7 -2.44 -0.55 -14.85
N ALA A 8 -2.36 -1.64 -15.61
CA ALA A 8 -3.07 -2.86 -15.28
C ALA A 8 -2.47 -3.45 -14.00
N MET A 9 -3.12 -3.22 -12.87
CA MET A 9 -2.68 -3.73 -11.58
C MET A 9 -2.93 -5.24 -11.51
N LYS A 10 -1.87 -6.03 -11.38
CA LYS A 10 -2.00 -7.48 -11.24
C LYS A 10 -1.74 -7.91 -9.81
N MET A 11 -2.83 -8.12 -9.07
CA MET A 11 -2.75 -8.65 -7.72
C MET A 11 -2.80 -10.18 -7.72
N ASN A 12 -1.77 -10.81 -7.19
CA ASN A 12 -1.77 -12.24 -6.91
C ASN A 12 -1.90 -12.42 -5.40
N VAL A 13 -2.96 -13.11 -4.97
CA VAL A 13 -3.19 -13.39 -3.55
C VAL A 13 -3.65 -14.82 -3.39
N THR A 14 -2.91 -15.62 -2.65
CA THR A 14 -3.15 -17.06 -2.53
C THR A 14 -4.10 -17.43 -1.41
N ASN A 15 -4.25 -16.58 -0.38
CA ASN A 15 -5.13 -16.84 0.74
C ASN A 15 -5.78 -15.57 1.31
N ASP A 16 -6.86 -15.77 2.07
CA ASP A 16 -7.65 -14.72 2.68
C ASP A 16 -6.88 -13.89 3.72
N SER A 17 -6.03 -14.52 4.53
CA SER A 17 -5.22 -13.82 5.52
C SER A 17 -4.27 -12.81 4.86
N THR A 18 -3.59 -13.21 3.78
CA THR A 18 -2.76 -12.33 2.94
C THR A 18 -3.59 -11.20 2.36
N ARG A 19 -4.79 -11.49 1.81
CA ARG A 19 -5.70 -10.48 1.27
C ARG A 19 -6.07 -9.43 2.32
N TYR A 20 -6.50 -9.87 3.51
CA TYR A 20 -6.88 -8.97 4.60
C TYR A 20 -5.68 -8.18 5.11
N PHE A 21 -4.49 -8.78 5.11
CA PHE A 21 -3.27 -8.09 5.50
C PHE A 21 -2.92 -6.97 4.52
N ILE A 22 -3.02 -7.21 3.21
CA ILE A 22 -2.86 -6.17 2.18
C ILE A 22 -3.82 -5.02 2.42
N LEU A 23 -5.12 -5.30 2.63
CA LEU A 23 -6.12 -4.27 2.94
C LEU A 23 -5.72 -3.44 4.17
N LYS A 24 -5.23 -4.11 5.22
CA LYS A 24 -4.77 -3.42 6.42
C LYS A 24 -3.55 -2.53 6.15
N SER A 25 -2.62 -3.01 5.33
CA SER A 25 -1.44 -2.26 4.91
C SER A 25 -1.81 -1.05 4.05
N CYS A 26 -2.82 -1.15 3.19
CA CYS A 26 -3.36 0.01 2.46
C CYS A 26 -3.84 1.12 3.41
N GLU A 27 -4.49 0.79 4.54
CA GLU A 27 -4.87 1.82 5.53
C GLU A 27 -3.67 2.53 6.15
N GLY A 28 -2.54 1.83 6.29
CA GLY A 28 -1.29 2.41 6.79
C GLY A 28 -0.62 3.29 5.74
N TYR A 29 -0.61 2.80 4.50
CA TYR A 29 0.01 3.47 3.37
C TYR A 29 -0.73 4.75 2.95
N ASP A 30 -2.07 4.72 2.87
CA ASP A 30 -2.89 5.92 2.63
C ASP A 30 -2.62 7.01 3.68
N LYS A 31 -2.51 6.64 4.96
CA LYS A 31 -2.16 7.60 6.03
C LYS A 31 -0.76 8.18 5.85
N TYR A 32 0.20 7.38 5.40
CA TYR A 32 1.54 7.84 5.10
C TYR A 32 1.50 8.87 3.96
N LEU A 33 0.86 8.54 2.84
CA LEU A 33 0.76 9.42 1.67
C LEU A 33 0.11 10.76 2.01
N ARG A 34 -1.00 10.75 2.75
CA ARG A 34 -1.68 11.99 3.19
C ARG A 34 -0.76 12.89 4.01
N ARG A 35 -0.06 12.32 4.99
CA ARG A 35 0.88 13.08 5.83
C ARG A 35 2.04 13.65 5.02
N MET A 36 2.60 12.87 4.09
CA MET A 36 3.70 13.34 3.26
C MET A 36 3.27 14.47 2.35
N ARG A 37 2.09 14.34 1.71
CA ARG A 37 1.51 15.41 0.91
C ARG A 37 1.29 16.70 1.70
N GLU A 38 0.83 16.59 2.95
CA GLU A 38 0.61 17.74 3.83
C GLU A 38 1.91 18.41 4.31
N CYS A 39 2.99 17.66 4.50
CA CYS A 39 4.21 18.16 5.14
C CYS A 39 5.36 18.49 4.17
N MET A 40 5.37 17.92 2.96
CA MET A 40 6.55 17.95 2.07
C MET A 40 6.34 18.76 0.79
N GLU A 41 5.12 19.23 0.52
CA GLU A 41 4.79 20.04 -0.66
C GLU A 41 5.36 19.40 -1.95
N GLU A 42 6.15 20.12 -2.75
CA GLU A 42 6.76 19.62 -3.99
C GLU A 42 7.69 18.42 -3.78
N ARG A 43 8.35 18.31 -2.63
CA ARG A 43 9.24 17.18 -2.33
C ARG A 43 8.48 15.86 -2.21
N PHE A 44 7.17 15.90 -1.97
CA PHE A 44 6.33 14.72 -1.97
C PHE A 44 6.40 13.98 -3.31
N TYR A 45 6.35 14.71 -4.43
CA TYR A 45 6.33 14.10 -5.77
C TYR A 45 7.67 13.42 -6.09
N CYS A 46 8.79 14.05 -5.73
CA CYS A 46 10.12 13.43 -5.90
C CYS A 46 10.26 12.14 -5.06
N ILE A 47 9.68 12.11 -3.85
CA ILE A 47 9.72 10.94 -2.98
C ILE A 47 8.91 9.78 -3.56
N LEU A 48 7.79 10.06 -4.25
CA LEU A 48 6.99 9.01 -4.90
C LEU A 48 7.72 8.28 -6.02
N GLU A 49 8.77 8.89 -6.58
CA GLU A 49 9.60 8.33 -7.64
C GLU A 49 10.90 7.70 -7.10
N ASP A 50 11.17 7.81 -5.78
CA ASP A 50 12.34 7.21 -5.14
C ASP A 50 12.04 5.76 -4.72
N ASP A 51 12.37 4.82 -5.61
CA ASP A 51 12.12 3.39 -5.41
C ASP A 51 12.77 2.83 -4.13
N GLU A 52 14.00 3.24 -3.79
CA GLU A 52 14.72 2.73 -2.62
C GLU A 52 14.07 3.21 -1.33
N TYR A 53 13.76 4.51 -1.26
CA TYR A 53 13.06 5.08 -0.12
C TYR A 53 11.66 4.48 0.04
N MET A 54 10.90 4.37 -1.07
CA MET A 54 9.55 3.84 -1.02
C MET A 54 9.53 2.35 -0.65
N GLU A 55 10.52 1.57 -1.07
CA GLU A 55 10.68 0.18 -0.64
C GLU A 55 10.79 0.06 0.89
N ASP A 56 11.57 0.94 1.54
CA ASP A 56 11.71 0.97 3.00
C ASP A 56 10.41 1.42 3.69
N ILE A 57 9.70 2.37 3.10
CA ILE A 57 8.38 2.79 3.59
C ILE A 57 7.38 1.62 3.51
N LEU A 58 7.34 0.87 2.41
CA LEU A 58 6.43 -0.27 2.27
C LEU A 58 6.73 -1.36 3.30
N LYS A 59 8.02 -1.66 3.56
CA LYS A 59 8.43 -2.58 4.65
C LYS A 59 7.99 -2.05 6.03
N ALA A 60 8.13 -0.75 6.28
CA ALA A 60 7.68 -0.14 7.53
C ALA A 60 6.14 -0.22 7.68
N VAL A 61 5.39 -0.04 6.60
CA VAL A 61 3.93 -0.22 6.56
C VAL A 61 3.54 -1.65 6.92
N ILE A 62 4.26 -2.65 6.38
CA ILE A 62 4.05 -4.06 6.72
C ILE A 62 4.30 -4.28 8.22
N GLY A 63 5.46 -3.85 8.73
CA GLY A 63 5.81 -4.01 10.16
C GLY A 63 4.79 -3.36 11.10
N ASN A 64 4.28 -2.18 10.75
CA ASN A 64 3.23 -1.52 11.53
C ASN A 64 1.87 -2.22 11.42
N SER A 65 1.57 -2.81 10.26
CA SER A 65 0.32 -3.55 10.04
C SER A 65 0.24 -4.81 10.91
N GLN A 66 1.38 -5.49 11.15
CA GLN A 66 1.44 -6.66 12.02
C GLN A 66 0.92 -6.35 13.44
N LYS A 67 1.34 -5.22 14.03
CA LYS A 67 0.95 -4.79 15.39
C LYS A 67 -0.58 -4.58 15.55
N GLY A 68 -1.29 -4.31 14.45
CA GLY A 68 -2.72 -4.02 14.46
C GLY A 68 -3.61 -5.08 13.80
N PHE A 69 -3.03 -6.16 13.26
CA PHE A 69 -3.76 -7.04 12.33
C PHE A 69 -4.89 -7.80 13.02
N ASN A 70 -4.66 -8.38 14.20
CA ASN A 70 -5.70 -9.08 14.95
C ASN A 70 -6.88 -8.17 15.33
N LYS A 71 -6.60 -6.89 15.64
CA LYS A 71 -7.64 -5.89 15.92
C LYS A 71 -8.43 -5.55 14.66
N PHE A 72 -7.75 -5.45 13.51
CA PHE A 72 -8.38 -5.24 12.21
C PHE A 72 -9.33 -6.39 11.86
N LEU A 73 -8.87 -7.64 11.94
CA LEU A 73 -9.70 -8.82 11.67
C LEU A 73 -10.97 -8.83 12.52
N LYS A 74 -10.84 -8.59 13.84
CA LYS A 74 -11.98 -8.51 14.77
C LYS A 74 -12.96 -7.41 14.39
N ARG A 75 -12.46 -6.20 14.08
CA ARG A 75 -13.29 -5.05 13.70
C ARG A 75 -14.15 -5.33 12.46
N HIS A 76 -13.59 -6.05 11.49
CA HIS A 76 -14.26 -6.35 10.22
C HIS A 76 -14.94 -7.73 10.20
N LYS A 77 -14.91 -8.49 11.29
CA LYS A 77 -15.43 -9.87 11.39
C LYS A 77 -14.81 -10.82 10.35
N TYR A 78 -13.55 -10.58 9.97
CA TYR A 78 -12.81 -11.46 9.07
C TYR A 78 -12.22 -12.65 9.82
N LYS A 79 -12.20 -13.80 9.15
CA LYS A 79 -11.52 -15.01 9.63
C LYS A 79 -10.15 -15.09 8.95
N GLY A 80 -9.09 -14.97 9.73
CA GLY A 80 -7.72 -15.06 9.25
C GLY A 80 -6.75 -15.05 10.44
N SER A 81 -5.48 -15.22 10.15
CA SER A 81 -4.41 -15.27 11.15
C SER A 81 -3.17 -14.58 10.60
N LEU A 82 -2.40 -13.93 11.46
CA LEU A 82 -1.09 -13.40 11.10
C LEU A 82 -0.13 -14.51 10.63
N ASN A 83 -0.30 -15.72 11.16
CA ASN A 83 0.56 -16.87 10.84
C ASN A 83 0.34 -17.39 9.41
N ASP A 84 -0.82 -17.11 8.82
CA ASP A 84 -1.16 -17.57 7.46
C ASP A 84 -0.82 -16.51 6.41
N VAL A 85 -0.21 -15.39 6.80
CA VAL A 85 0.12 -14.28 5.88
C VAL A 85 1.40 -14.59 5.11
N HIS A 86 1.30 -14.53 3.79
CA HIS A 86 2.45 -14.63 2.88
C HIS A 86 3.02 -13.23 2.65
N PHE A 87 4.06 -12.85 3.40
CA PHE A 87 4.59 -11.48 3.40
C PHE A 87 5.31 -11.08 2.11
N ASP A 88 5.84 -12.04 1.38
CA ASP A 88 6.37 -11.86 0.02
C ASP A 88 5.27 -11.40 -0.95
N GLU A 89 4.10 -12.05 -0.91
CA GLU A 89 2.93 -11.62 -1.67
C GLU A 89 2.48 -10.23 -1.24
N VAL A 90 2.44 -9.95 0.07
CA VAL A 90 2.05 -8.62 0.58
C VAL A 90 2.96 -7.54 -0.02
N LEU A 91 4.28 -7.72 0.02
CA LEU A 91 5.23 -6.72 -0.47
C LEU A 91 5.10 -6.50 -1.97
N VAL A 92 5.01 -7.57 -2.76
CA VAL A 92 4.82 -7.46 -4.22
C VAL A 92 3.53 -6.70 -4.54
N ASN A 93 2.41 -7.05 -3.88
CA ASN A 93 1.15 -6.35 -4.08
C ASN A 93 1.21 -4.87 -3.64
N LEU A 94 1.92 -4.55 -2.55
CA LEU A 94 2.09 -3.17 -2.10
C LEU A 94 2.90 -2.33 -3.10
N ARG A 95 3.89 -2.91 -3.79
CA ARG A 95 4.59 -2.23 -4.89
C ARG A 95 3.67 -1.94 -6.07
N GLU A 96 2.84 -2.92 -6.46
CA GLU A 96 1.83 -2.71 -7.50
C GLU A 96 0.84 -1.59 -7.12
N ILE A 97 0.43 -1.53 -5.84
CA ILE A 97 -0.42 -0.45 -5.31
C ILE A 97 0.32 0.89 -5.39
N HIS A 98 1.57 0.94 -4.92
CA HIS A 98 2.39 2.15 -4.96
C HIS A 98 2.53 2.68 -6.39
N ASN A 99 2.90 1.83 -7.35
CA ASN A 99 3.08 2.21 -8.75
C ASN A 99 1.79 2.79 -9.34
N ALA A 100 0.65 2.13 -9.09
CA ALA A 100 -0.64 2.61 -9.57
C ALA A 100 -1.04 3.95 -8.93
N VAL A 101 -0.85 4.09 -7.61
CA VAL A 101 -1.21 5.30 -6.87
C VAL A 101 -0.30 6.47 -7.22
N SER A 102 1.02 6.26 -7.26
CA SER A 102 2.00 7.27 -7.67
C SER A 102 1.72 7.76 -9.08
N PHE A 103 1.44 6.84 -10.02
CA PHE A 103 1.05 7.22 -11.38
C PHE A 103 -0.17 8.14 -11.39
N CYS A 104 -1.22 7.82 -10.64
CA CYS A 104 -2.40 8.70 -10.55
C CYS A 104 -2.05 10.07 -9.95
N ILE A 105 -1.32 10.09 -8.83
CA ILE A 105 -0.96 11.33 -8.13
C ILE A 105 -0.09 12.25 -9.01
N LEU A 106 0.92 11.69 -9.66
CA LEU A 106 1.86 12.45 -10.48
C LEU A 106 1.20 12.98 -11.75
N ASN A 107 0.28 12.23 -12.37
CA ASN A 107 -0.46 12.71 -13.52
C ASN A 107 -1.54 13.75 -13.18
N ASP A 108 -2.14 13.67 -11.99
CA ASP A 108 -3.07 14.72 -11.52
C ASP A 108 -2.36 16.03 -11.17
N HIS A 109 -1.03 15.98 -10.97
CA HIS A 109 -0.20 17.15 -10.68
C HIS A 109 0.31 17.89 -11.95
N GLN A 110 0.32 17.23 -13.11
CA GLN A 110 0.82 17.76 -14.38
C GLN A 110 -0.24 18.54 -15.17
#